data_AF-A0A1C6JLL5-F1
#
_entry.id   AF-A0A1C6JLL5-F1
#
_cell.length_a   1.000
_cell.length_b   1.000
_cell.length_c   1.000
_cell.angle_alpha   90.00
_cell.angle_beta   90.00
_cell.angle_gamma   90.00
#
_symmetry.space_group_name_H-M   'P 1'
#
loop_
_entity.id
_entity.type
_entity.pdbx_description
1 polymer ?
#
loop_
_entity_poly.entity_id
_entity_poly.type
_entity_poly.pdbx_seq_one_letter_code
_entity_poly.pdbx_strand_id
1 'polypeptide(L)'
;MAEMRKRTSMSVLEMGRMLGLGKTESYWLIKKNYFKTILVGNTMRVMIDSFEEWYANQFKYQKVDGTPPGEELKKTTYSMEELGQRLGLKEATAYELVAKGHFDVVDVLGKRRVTKESFERWYASQTDYRTVEDQELDADIMASTYGLPEMARMLGVHRQTIYYIVANEDFELIKVGRYKRATKESFEKWYHNQTRYQLAEDRQERS
;
A
#
# COMPACT_ATOMS: atom_id res chain seq x y z
N MET A 1 20.23 40.20 -26.85
CA MET A 1 20.47 39.43 -25.62
C MET A 1 21.03 38.09 -26.03
N ALA A 2 22.24 37.74 -25.59
CA ALA A 2 22.84 36.45 -25.92
C ALA A 2 22.03 35.35 -25.23
N GLU A 3 21.39 34.48 -26.03
CA GLU A 3 20.82 33.23 -25.57
C GLU A 3 21.93 32.46 -24.85
N MET A 4 21.89 32.44 -23.51
CA MET A 4 22.87 31.73 -22.70
C MET A 4 22.71 30.25 -23.08
N ARG A 5 23.62 29.72 -23.91
CA ARG A 5 23.53 28.33 -24.41
C ARG A 5 23.33 27.41 -23.22
N LYS A 6 22.13 26.84 -23.10
CA LYS A 6 21.82 25.88 -22.05
C LYS A 6 22.81 24.74 -22.17
N ARG A 7 23.50 24.48 -21.07
CA ARG A 7 24.41 23.35 -20.97
C ARG A 7 23.62 22.06 -21.21
N THR A 8 24.06 21.22 -22.14
CA THR A 8 23.36 19.98 -22.51
C THR A 8 24.01 18.72 -21.94
N SER A 9 25.27 18.81 -21.49
CA SER A 9 26.03 17.67 -20.94
C SER A 9 26.87 18.06 -19.73
N MET A 10 27.06 17.12 -18.81
CA MET A 10 27.90 17.25 -17.61
C MET A 10 29.05 16.23 -17.60
N SER A 11 30.12 16.49 -16.84
CA SER A 11 31.17 15.48 -16.68
C SER A 11 30.72 14.35 -15.73
N VAL A 12 31.30 13.16 -15.85
CA VAL A 12 30.99 12.02 -14.95
C VAL A 12 31.24 12.37 -13.47
N LEU A 13 32.30 13.13 -13.18
CA LEU A 13 32.61 13.57 -11.82
C LEU A 13 31.58 14.54 -11.26
N GLU A 14 31.02 15.38 -12.11
CA GLU A 14 30.01 16.34 -11.71
C GLU A 14 28.67 15.69 -11.43
N MET A 15 28.25 14.74 -12.29
CA MET A 15 27.13 13.85 -11.99
C MET A 15 27.35 13.11 -10.65
N GLY A 16 28.56 12.59 -10.43
CA GLY A 16 28.96 11.98 -9.16
C GLY A 16 28.74 12.91 -7.98
N ARG A 17 29.23 14.16 -8.06
CA ARG A 17 29.01 15.18 -7.03
C ARG A 17 27.54 15.49 -6.80
N MET A 18 26.73 15.58 -7.85
CA MET A 18 25.28 15.80 -7.73
C MET A 18 24.60 14.67 -6.94
N LEU A 19 25.08 13.43 -7.08
CA LEU A 19 24.55 12.25 -6.39
C LEU A 19 25.30 11.90 -5.08
N GLY A 20 26.31 12.69 -4.68
CA GLY A 20 27.14 12.38 -3.51
C GLY A 20 28.04 11.15 -3.68
N LEU A 21 28.36 10.77 -4.91
CA LEU A 21 29.09 9.55 -5.25
C LEU A 21 30.59 9.79 -5.47
N GLY A 22 31.38 8.79 -5.11
CA GLY A 22 32.79 8.72 -5.48
C GLY A 22 33.00 8.38 -6.96
N LYS A 23 34.26 8.48 -7.42
CA LYS A 23 34.64 8.18 -8.81
C LYS A 23 34.21 6.78 -9.24
N THR A 24 34.51 5.77 -8.43
CA THR A 24 34.23 4.37 -8.78
C THR A 24 32.75 4.13 -9.07
N GLU A 25 31.87 4.61 -8.20
CA GLU A 25 30.43 4.41 -8.35
C GLU A 25 29.86 5.25 -9.50
N SER A 26 30.33 6.48 -9.68
CA SER A 26 29.94 7.33 -10.81
C SER A 26 30.23 6.65 -12.15
N TYR A 27 31.42 6.07 -12.32
CA TYR A 27 31.79 5.35 -13.54
C TYR A 27 31.11 3.97 -13.63
N TRP A 28 30.72 3.36 -12.51
CA TRP A 28 29.91 2.14 -12.53
C TRP A 28 28.53 2.39 -13.13
N LEU A 29 27.87 3.52 -12.80
CA LEU A 29 26.58 3.88 -13.39
C LEU A 29 26.67 4.07 -14.91
N ILE A 30 27.78 4.63 -15.39
CA ILE A 30 28.04 4.74 -16.82
C ILE A 30 28.18 3.37 -17.47
N LYS A 31 28.95 2.46 -16.87
CA LYS A 31 29.11 1.07 -17.37
C LYS A 31 27.79 0.30 -17.40
N LYS A 32 26.81 0.69 -16.59
CA LYS A 32 25.45 0.13 -16.60
C LYS A 32 24.55 0.72 -17.70
N ASN A 33 25.05 1.66 -18.50
CA ASN A 33 24.33 2.32 -19.59
C ASN A 33 23.00 2.96 -19.15
N TYR A 34 22.96 3.51 -17.93
CA TYR A 34 21.76 4.17 -17.41
C TYR A 34 21.45 5.51 -18.08
N PHE A 35 22.44 6.13 -18.72
CA PHE A 35 22.27 7.42 -19.37
C PHE A 35 23.06 7.47 -20.67
N LYS A 36 22.58 8.30 -21.59
CA LYS A 36 23.28 8.64 -22.83
C LYS A 36 24.58 9.36 -22.51
N THR A 37 25.66 8.91 -23.11
CA THR A 37 26.98 9.52 -22.97
C THR A 37 27.55 9.92 -24.32
N ILE A 38 28.38 10.95 -24.31
CA ILE A 38 29.12 11.44 -25.47
C ILE A 38 30.60 11.59 -25.11
N LEU A 39 31.46 11.50 -26.12
CA LEU A 39 32.86 11.88 -26.01
C LEU A 39 33.04 13.29 -26.55
N VAL A 40 33.62 14.17 -25.74
CA VAL A 40 34.03 15.52 -26.16
C VAL A 40 35.54 15.61 -25.95
N GLY A 41 36.29 15.58 -27.06
CA GLY A 41 37.72 15.30 -27.02
C GLY A 41 37.98 13.92 -26.41
N ASN A 42 38.83 13.86 -25.37
CA ASN A 42 39.13 12.61 -24.65
C ASN A 42 38.32 12.46 -23.34
N THR A 43 37.27 13.27 -23.14
CA THR A 43 36.49 13.30 -21.89
C THR A 43 35.08 12.80 -22.13
N MET A 44 34.68 11.80 -21.35
CA MET A 44 33.32 11.28 -21.32
C MET A 44 32.37 12.23 -20.59
N ARG A 45 31.22 12.49 -21.19
CA ARG A 45 30.17 13.37 -20.66
C ARG A 45 28.82 12.68 -20.68
N VAL A 46 28.01 12.99 -19.68
CA VAL A 46 26.63 12.50 -19.53
C VAL A 46 25.68 13.56 -20.07
N MET A 47 24.73 13.15 -20.89
CA MET A 47 23.67 14.04 -21.36
C MET A 47 22.72 14.36 -20.19
N ILE A 48 22.47 15.64 -19.95
CA ILE A 48 21.74 16.10 -18.75
C ILE A 48 20.29 15.62 -18.77
N ASP A 49 19.63 15.71 -19.92
CA ASP A 49 18.27 15.22 -20.14
C ASP A 49 18.14 13.72 -19.83
N SER A 50 19.06 12.90 -20.33
CA SER A 50 19.07 11.46 -20.09
C SER A 50 19.35 11.11 -18.63
N PHE A 51 20.17 11.90 -17.94
CA PHE A 51 20.37 11.76 -16.50
C PHE A 51 19.10 12.07 -15.72
N GLU A 52 18.41 13.16 -16.05
CA GLU A 52 17.17 13.55 -15.36
C GLU A 52 16.03 12.55 -15.63
N GLU A 53 15.92 12.04 -16.86
CA GLU A 53 14.98 10.97 -17.21
C GLU A 53 15.22 9.71 -16.38
N TRP A 54 16.48 9.27 -16.28
CA TRP A 54 16.85 8.17 -15.40
C TRP A 54 16.57 8.48 -13.93
N TYR A 55 16.87 9.69 -13.47
CA TYR A 55 16.67 10.11 -12.09
C TYR A 55 15.19 10.09 -11.68
N ALA A 56 14.31 10.52 -12.58
CA ALA A 56 12.87 10.47 -12.40
C ALA A 56 12.30 9.04 -12.44
N ASN A 57 13.09 8.06 -12.90
CA ASN A 57 12.72 6.65 -13.01
C ASN A 57 13.56 5.71 -12.13
N GLN A 58 14.04 6.19 -10.98
CA GLN A 58 14.76 5.37 -10.00
C GLN A 58 14.51 5.84 -8.56
N PHE A 59 14.85 5.03 -7.55
CA PHE A 59 14.68 5.39 -6.13
C PHE A 59 15.90 5.09 -5.25
N LYS A 60 17.02 4.68 -5.84
CA LYS A 60 18.23 4.29 -5.12
C LYS A 60 19.14 5.49 -4.84
N TYR A 61 19.37 6.31 -5.85
CA TYR A 61 20.31 7.43 -5.80
C TYR A 61 19.58 8.72 -5.47
N GLN A 62 20.13 9.52 -4.56
CA GLN A 62 19.55 10.81 -4.16
C GLN A 62 20.51 11.94 -4.52
N LYS A 63 19.97 13.07 -4.97
CA LYS A 63 20.75 14.29 -5.16
C LYS A 63 21.11 14.88 -3.80
N VAL A 64 22.31 15.44 -3.70
CA VAL A 64 22.83 16.10 -2.48
C VAL A 64 21.99 17.33 -2.11
N ASP A 65 21.32 17.94 -3.08
CA ASP A 65 20.41 19.07 -2.85
C ASP A 65 19.07 18.69 -2.20
N GLY A 66 18.81 17.40 -1.99
CA GLY A 66 17.59 16.89 -1.37
C GLY A 66 16.42 16.67 -2.33
N THR A 67 16.57 16.98 -3.62
CA THR A 67 15.52 16.71 -4.62
C THR A 67 15.24 15.20 -4.67
N PRO A 68 14.02 14.73 -4.38
CA PRO A 68 13.74 13.29 -4.33
C PRO A 68 13.77 12.66 -5.73
N PRO A 69 14.26 11.42 -5.88
CA PRO A 69 14.22 10.70 -7.14
C PRO A 69 12.85 10.07 -7.39
N GLY A 70 12.64 9.58 -8.62
CA GLY A 70 11.53 8.69 -8.93
C GLY A 70 10.19 9.39 -9.18
N GLU A 71 10.21 10.68 -9.55
CA GLU A 71 8.99 11.46 -9.78
C GLU A 71 8.03 10.79 -10.77
N GLU A 72 8.53 10.26 -11.88
CA GLU A 72 7.70 9.58 -12.88
C GLU A 72 7.17 8.25 -12.36
N LEU A 73 8.00 7.47 -11.66
CA LEU A 73 7.55 6.21 -11.08
C LEU A 73 6.50 6.42 -9.98
N LYS A 74 6.59 7.48 -9.18
CA LYS A 74 5.55 7.79 -8.17
C LYS A 74 4.19 8.09 -8.80
N LYS A 75 4.15 8.60 -10.04
CA LYS A 75 2.90 8.85 -10.76
C LYS A 75 2.18 7.54 -11.06
N THR A 76 2.91 6.49 -11.40
CA THR A 76 2.36 5.24 -11.96
C THR A 76 2.49 4.02 -11.06
N THR A 77 3.22 4.10 -9.95
CA THR A 77 3.48 2.93 -9.07
C THR A 77 3.46 3.28 -7.58
N TYR A 78 3.13 2.30 -6.74
CA TYR A 78 3.25 2.32 -5.29
C TYR A 78 4.48 1.55 -4.80
N SER A 79 5.14 2.05 -3.76
CA SER A 79 6.01 1.25 -2.90
C SER A 79 5.16 0.30 -2.06
N MET A 80 5.80 -0.68 -1.41
CA MET A 80 5.08 -1.57 -0.49
C MET A 80 4.53 -0.82 0.73
N GLU A 81 5.27 0.20 1.19
CA GLU A 81 4.81 1.09 2.24
C GLU A 81 3.58 1.91 1.81
N GLU A 82 3.63 2.54 0.62
CA GLU A 82 2.52 3.33 0.07
C GLU A 82 1.27 2.45 -0.16
N LEU A 83 1.46 1.22 -0.67
CA LEU A 83 0.39 0.24 -0.82
C LEU A 83 -0.21 -0.16 0.53
N GLY A 84 0.64 -0.38 1.53
CA GLY A 84 0.21 -0.68 2.90
C GLY A 84 -0.61 0.46 3.49
N GLN A 85 -0.08 1.69 3.45
CA GLN A 85 -0.77 2.89 3.91
C GLN A 85 -2.12 3.07 3.24
N ARG A 86 -2.20 2.90 1.90
CA ARG A 86 -3.45 3.03 1.15
C ARG A 86 -4.52 2.03 1.59
N LEU A 87 -4.14 0.84 2.02
CA LEU A 87 -5.05 -0.21 2.48
C LEU A 87 -5.23 -0.25 4.02
N GLY A 88 -4.60 0.66 4.76
CA GLY A 88 -4.57 0.60 6.23
C GLY A 88 -3.85 -0.65 6.77
N LEU A 89 -2.87 -1.16 6.04
CA LEU A 89 -2.10 -2.36 6.35
C LEU A 89 -0.66 -2.02 6.75
N LYS A 90 -0.05 -2.89 7.55
CA LYS A 90 1.40 -2.87 7.77
C LYS A 90 2.13 -3.20 6.47
N GLU A 91 3.31 -2.62 6.27
CA GLU A 91 4.14 -2.87 5.08
C GLU A 91 4.39 -4.38 4.86
N ALA A 92 4.66 -5.14 5.91
CA ALA A 92 4.84 -6.59 5.84
C ALA A 92 3.62 -7.32 5.23
N THR A 93 2.40 -6.90 5.58
CA THR A 93 1.17 -7.45 4.99
C THR A 93 1.01 -7.05 3.53
N ALA A 94 1.53 -5.88 3.13
CA ALA A 94 1.55 -5.47 1.73
C ALA A 94 2.48 -6.39 0.91
N TYR A 95 3.66 -6.76 1.44
CA TYR A 95 4.53 -7.75 0.80
C TYR A 95 3.86 -9.11 0.63
N GLU A 96 3.18 -9.61 1.67
CA GLU A 96 2.43 -10.87 1.59
C GLU A 96 1.33 -10.79 0.52
N LEU A 97 0.61 -9.67 0.45
CA LEU A 97 -0.44 -9.46 -0.54
C LEU A 97 0.12 -9.47 -1.96
N VAL A 98 1.27 -8.82 -2.18
CA VAL A 98 1.95 -8.83 -3.47
C VAL A 98 2.47 -10.22 -3.83
N ALA A 99 2.93 -11.00 -2.86
CA ALA A 99 3.38 -12.37 -3.08
C ALA A 99 2.26 -13.31 -3.56
N LYS A 100 0.98 -12.95 -3.37
CA LYS A 100 -0.16 -13.70 -3.92
C LYS A 100 -0.34 -13.56 -5.44
N GLY A 101 0.41 -12.66 -6.10
CA GLY A 101 0.44 -12.57 -7.56
C GLY A 101 -0.72 -11.80 -8.19
N HIS A 102 -1.38 -10.91 -7.43
CA HIS A 102 -2.51 -10.12 -7.93
C HIS A 102 -2.11 -8.85 -8.71
N PHE A 103 -0.85 -8.44 -8.64
CA PHE A 103 -0.39 -7.16 -9.15
C PHE A 103 0.72 -7.31 -10.18
N ASP A 104 0.80 -6.32 -11.06
CA ASP A 104 1.96 -6.12 -11.92
C ASP A 104 3.05 -5.43 -11.10
N VAL A 105 4.22 -6.08 -11.01
CA VAL A 105 5.34 -5.61 -10.21
C VAL A 105 6.50 -5.20 -11.11
N VAL A 106 6.98 -3.98 -10.91
CA VAL A 106 8.18 -3.45 -11.57
C VAL A 106 9.34 -3.50 -10.58
N ASP A 107 10.49 -4.01 -11.01
CA ASP A 107 11.75 -3.90 -10.26
C ASP A 107 12.57 -2.73 -10.79
N VAL A 108 12.89 -1.79 -9.90
CA VAL A 108 13.71 -0.63 -10.23
C VAL A 108 14.91 -0.58 -9.30
N LEU A 109 16.07 -0.97 -9.81
CA LEU A 109 17.33 -1.04 -9.07
C LEU A 109 17.24 -1.89 -7.78
N GLY A 110 16.52 -3.01 -7.83
CA GLY A 110 16.30 -3.91 -6.70
C GLY A 110 15.18 -3.47 -5.75
N LYS A 111 14.42 -2.44 -6.11
CA LYS A 111 13.22 -2.01 -5.37
C LYS A 111 11.97 -2.41 -6.15
N ARG A 112 11.21 -3.35 -5.60
CA ARG A 112 9.92 -3.79 -6.15
C ARG A 112 8.84 -2.74 -5.92
N ARG A 113 8.00 -2.49 -6.93
CA ARG A 113 6.87 -1.56 -6.88
C ARG A 113 5.66 -2.13 -7.59
N VAL A 114 4.47 -1.82 -7.10
CA VAL A 114 3.19 -2.24 -7.70
C VAL A 114 2.69 -1.16 -8.63
N THR A 115 2.28 -1.50 -9.85
CA THR A 115 1.64 -0.50 -10.74
C THR A 115 0.29 -0.07 -10.16
N LYS A 116 -0.02 1.23 -10.20
CA LYS A 116 -1.31 1.74 -9.73
C LYS A 116 -2.47 1.16 -10.54
N GLU A 117 -2.27 0.97 -11.84
CA GLU A 117 -3.29 0.36 -12.70
C GLU A 117 -3.65 -1.07 -12.26
N SER A 118 -2.66 -1.92 -11.97
CA SER A 118 -2.94 -3.28 -11.50
C SER A 118 -3.57 -3.28 -10.10
N PHE A 119 -3.17 -2.33 -9.24
CA PHE A 119 -3.83 -2.12 -7.96
C PHE A 119 -5.31 -1.79 -8.13
N GLU A 120 -5.67 -0.81 -8.95
CA GLU A 120 -7.07 -0.39 -9.13
C GLU A 120 -7.90 -1.52 -9.77
N ARG A 121 -7.34 -2.25 -10.73
CA ARG A 121 -7.99 -3.43 -11.33
C ARG A 121 -8.26 -4.51 -10.30
N TRP A 122 -7.26 -4.84 -9.47
CA TRP A 122 -7.41 -5.80 -8.40
C TRP A 122 -8.42 -5.31 -7.36
N TYR A 123 -8.32 -4.04 -6.95
CA TYR A 123 -9.17 -3.46 -5.92
C TYR A 123 -10.65 -3.50 -6.32
N ALA A 124 -10.97 -3.16 -7.57
CA ALA A 124 -12.32 -3.24 -8.11
C ALA A 124 -12.88 -4.67 -8.24
N SER A 125 -12.01 -5.69 -8.27
CA SER A 125 -12.42 -7.10 -8.40
C SER A 125 -12.80 -7.77 -7.08
N GLN A 126 -12.64 -7.07 -5.96
CA GLN A 126 -12.74 -7.64 -4.62
C GLN A 126 -13.45 -6.68 -3.65
N THR A 127 -13.89 -7.19 -2.50
CA THR A 127 -14.56 -6.36 -1.47
C THR A 127 -14.00 -6.58 -0.06
N ASP A 128 -12.93 -7.36 0.09
CA ASP A 128 -12.36 -7.78 1.38
C ASP A 128 -11.37 -6.76 1.95
N TYR A 129 -10.53 -6.23 1.06
CA TYR A 129 -9.58 -5.17 1.32
C TYR A 129 -10.26 -3.84 0.99
N ARG A 130 -10.13 -2.88 1.90
CA ARG A 130 -10.74 -1.56 1.79
C ARG A 130 -9.62 -0.53 1.89
N THR A 131 -9.64 0.52 1.08
CA THR A 131 -8.71 1.64 1.28
C THR A 131 -9.02 2.35 2.59
N VAL A 132 -8.11 3.17 3.10
CA VAL A 132 -8.36 3.97 4.30
C VAL A 132 -9.61 4.85 4.13
N GLU A 133 -9.77 5.46 2.96
CA GLU A 133 -10.94 6.30 2.67
C GLU A 133 -12.25 5.47 2.71
N ASP A 134 -12.22 4.27 2.13
CA ASP A 134 -13.38 3.37 2.15
C ASP A 134 -13.66 2.82 3.56
N GLN A 135 -12.64 2.63 4.39
CA GLN A 135 -12.80 2.24 5.80
C GLN A 135 -13.48 3.34 6.63
N GLU A 136 -13.20 4.61 6.34
CA GLU A 136 -13.86 5.74 6.98
C GLU A 136 -15.35 5.81 6.62
N LEU A 137 -15.71 5.55 5.36
CA LEU A 137 -17.10 5.45 4.93
C LEU A 137 -17.82 4.26 5.57
N ASP A 138 -17.10 3.15 5.74
CA ASP A 138 -17.61 1.94 6.38
C ASP A 138 -17.79 2.12 7.92
N ALA A 139 -17.26 3.19 8.54
CA ALA A 139 -17.22 3.36 9.99
C ALA A 139 -18.60 3.43 10.64
N ASP A 140 -19.55 4.15 10.03
CA ASP A 140 -20.92 4.26 10.54
C ASP A 140 -21.64 2.91 10.51
N ILE A 141 -21.41 2.12 9.46
CA ILE A 141 -21.93 0.75 9.35
C ILE A 141 -21.28 -0.15 10.41
N MET A 142 -19.98 -0.01 10.64
CA MET A 142 -19.26 -0.76 11.67
C MET A 142 -19.80 -0.44 13.08
N ALA A 143 -20.12 0.82 13.36
CA ALA A 143 -20.64 1.27 14.66
C ALA A 143 -22.12 0.87 14.91
N SER A 144 -22.91 0.78 13.83
CA SER A 144 -24.33 0.42 13.88
C SER A 144 -24.59 -1.08 13.77
N THR A 145 -23.56 -1.93 13.67
CA THR A 145 -23.68 -3.38 13.59
C THR A 145 -22.71 -4.11 14.52
N TYR A 146 -23.03 -5.33 14.92
CA TYR A 146 -22.13 -6.14 15.75
C TYR A 146 -21.25 -7.05 14.90
N GLY A 147 -19.96 -7.06 15.23
CA GLY A 147 -19.05 -8.05 14.65
C GLY A 147 -19.32 -9.41 15.29
N LEU A 148 -19.24 -10.51 14.53
CA LEU A 148 -19.46 -11.83 15.15
C LEU A 148 -18.53 -12.10 16.36
N PRO A 149 -17.22 -11.78 16.32
CA PRO A 149 -16.36 -11.93 17.50
C PRO A 149 -16.75 -11.02 18.67
N GLU A 150 -17.39 -9.89 18.42
CA GLU A 150 -17.93 -9.00 19.45
C GLU A 150 -19.17 -9.63 20.11
N MET A 151 -20.10 -10.16 19.33
CA MET A 151 -21.26 -10.92 19.84
C MET A 151 -20.82 -12.11 20.69
N ALA A 152 -19.77 -12.83 20.28
CA ALA A 152 -19.22 -13.93 21.07
C ALA A 152 -18.76 -13.45 22.46
N ARG A 153 -18.10 -12.28 22.54
CA ARG A 153 -17.68 -11.67 23.80
C ARG A 153 -18.87 -11.22 24.63
N MET A 154 -19.87 -10.56 24.01
CA MET A 154 -21.09 -10.12 24.70
C MET A 154 -21.85 -11.29 25.33
N LEU A 155 -21.92 -12.44 24.67
CA LEU A 155 -22.58 -13.65 25.19
C LEU A 155 -21.69 -14.50 26.11
N GLY A 156 -20.42 -14.14 26.27
CA GLY A 156 -19.43 -14.95 27.01
C GLY A 156 -19.25 -16.35 26.42
N VAL A 157 -19.30 -16.49 25.09
CA VAL A 157 -19.14 -17.77 24.38
C VAL A 157 -17.87 -17.79 23.53
N HIS A 158 -17.41 -18.99 23.19
CA HIS A 158 -16.28 -19.15 22.29
C HIS A 158 -16.61 -18.64 20.88
N ARG A 159 -15.60 -18.09 20.16
CA ARG A 159 -15.78 -17.56 18.79
C ARG A 159 -16.43 -18.58 17.86
N GLN A 160 -16.10 -19.86 17.98
CA GLN A 160 -16.69 -20.88 17.11
C GLN A 160 -18.19 -21.06 17.33
N THR A 161 -18.66 -20.85 18.57
CA THR A 161 -20.09 -20.93 18.92
C THR A 161 -20.90 -19.85 18.20
N ILE A 162 -20.38 -18.62 18.09
CA ILE A 162 -21.13 -17.56 17.38
C ILE A 162 -21.25 -17.84 15.87
N TYR A 163 -20.21 -18.39 15.24
CA TYR A 163 -20.29 -18.76 13.82
C TYR A 163 -21.29 -19.89 13.60
N TYR A 164 -21.39 -20.83 14.56
CA TYR A 164 -22.41 -21.87 14.51
C TYR A 164 -23.83 -21.28 14.68
N ILE A 165 -24.05 -20.42 15.67
CA ILE A 165 -25.34 -19.75 15.90
C ILE A 165 -25.77 -19.02 14.63
N VAL A 166 -24.92 -18.13 14.12
CA VAL A 166 -25.24 -17.30 12.95
C VAL A 166 -25.45 -18.13 11.66
N ALA A 167 -24.87 -19.33 11.58
CA ALA A 167 -25.10 -20.22 10.44
C ALA A 167 -26.41 -21.02 10.52
N ASN A 168 -27.00 -21.18 11.71
CA ASN A 168 -28.20 -22.00 11.93
C ASN A 168 -29.44 -21.18 12.32
N GLU A 169 -29.28 -19.90 12.60
CA GLU A 169 -30.33 -18.99 13.06
C GLU A 169 -30.57 -17.87 12.03
N ASP A 170 -31.73 -17.23 12.14
CA ASP A 170 -32.14 -16.16 11.21
C ASP A 170 -31.51 -14.81 11.60
N PHE A 171 -30.32 -14.55 11.06
CA PHE A 171 -29.60 -13.28 11.20
C PHE A 171 -29.60 -12.47 9.90
N GLU A 172 -29.89 -11.18 10.01
CA GLU A 172 -29.62 -10.22 8.96
C GLU A 172 -28.12 -9.86 8.99
N LEU A 173 -27.39 -10.38 8.00
CA LEU A 173 -25.94 -10.20 7.90
C LEU A 173 -25.58 -9.28 6.75
N ILE A 174 -24.64 -8.39 7.03
CA ILE A 174 -23.99 -7.55 6.03
C ILE A 174 -22.48 -7.84 6.01
N LYS A 175 -21.87 -7.66 4.85
CA LYS A 175 -20.43 -7.78 4.66
C LYS A 175 -19.82 -6.39 4.53
N VAL A 176 -18.87 -6.08 5.40
CA VAL A 176 -18.12 -4.82 5.38
C VAL A 176 -16.63 -5.16 5.35
N GLY A 177 -15.98 -4.92 4.21
CA GLY A 177 -14.65 -5.45 3.98
C GLY A 177 -14.62 -6.98 4.12
N ARG A 178 -13.66 -7.48 4.90
CA ARG A 178 -13.53 -8.91 5.26
C ARG A 178 -14.45 -9.37 6.39
N TYR A 179 -15.24 -8.48 6.98
CA TYR A 179 -15.98 -8.76 8.21
C TYR A 179 -17.46 -9.02 7.91
N LYS A 180 -17.97 -10.16 8.39
CA LYS A 180 -19.41 -10.41 8.51
C LYS A 180 -19.92 -9.72 9.78
N ARG A 181 -21.01 -8.98 9.65
CA ARG A 181 -21.62 -8.22 10.75
C ARG A 181 -23.12 -8.46 10.79
N ALA A 182 -23.68 -8.55 11.98
CA ALA A 182 -25.11 -8.66 12.20
C ALA A 182 -25.68 -7.28 12.53
N THR A 183 -26.86 -6.95 12.01
CA THR A 183 -27.59 -5.74 12.43
C THR A 183 -27.93 -5.87 13.93
N LYS A 184 -27.90 -4.74 14.66
CA LYS A 184 -28.21 -4.75 16.10
C LYS A 184 -29.63 -5.25 16.35
N GLU A 185 -30.58 -4.79 15.54
CA GLU A 185 -31.98 -5.23 15.58
C GLU A 185 -32.12 -6.74 15.39
N SER A 186 -31.41 -7.32 14.41
CA SER A 186 -31.44 -8.77 14.20
C SER A 186 -30.86 -9.54 15.39
N PHE A 187 -29.77 -9.05 15.98
CA PHE A 187 -29.20 -9.67 17.19
C PHE A 187 -30.15 -9.57 18.39
N GLU A 188 -30.75 -8.43 18.64
CA GLU A 188 -31.70 -8.23 19.75
C GLU A 188 -32.95 -9.11 19.57
N LYS A 189 -33.50 -9.16 18.36
CA LYS A 189 -34.63 -10.03 18.02
C LYS A 189 -34.29 -11.49 18.26
N TRP A 190 -33.12 -11.96 17.83
CA TRP A 190 -32.67 -13.32 18.11
C TRP A 190 -32.51 -13.54 19.61
N TYR A 191 -31.84 -12.61 20.32
CA TYR A 191 -31.55 -12.73 21.75
C TYR A 191 -32.81 -12.85 22.60
N HIS A 192 -33.87 -12.09 22.30
CA HIS A 192 -35.15 -12.15 23.02
C HIS A 192 -35.97 -13.43 22.73
N ASN A 193 -35.77 -14.07 21.58
CA ASN A 193 -36.52 -15.27 21.18
C ASN A 193 -35.86 -16.58 21.62
N GLN A 194 -34.74 -16.51 22.32
CA GLN A 194 -33.99 -17.67 22.80
C GLN A 194 -33.83 -17.61 24.33
N THR A 195 -33.59 -18.75 24.98
CA THR A 195 -33.44 -18.85 26.45
C THR A 195 -32.09 -19.44 26.89
N ARG A 196 -31.25 -19.84 25.93
CA ARG A 196 -30.01 -20.60 26.17
C ARG A 196 -28.82 -19.71 26.49
N TYR A 197 -28.71 -18.56 25.83
CA TYR A 197 -27.59 -17.63 25.91
C TYR A 197 -28.00 -16.40 26.71
N GLN A 198 -27.10 -15.93 27.55
CA GLN A 198 -27.27 -14.72 28.35
C GLN A 198 -26.09 -13.80 28.12
N LEU A 199 -26.34 -12.50 28.10
CA LEU A 199 -25.30 -11.48 28.09
C LEU A 199 -24.40 -11.66 29.31
N ALA A 200 -23.11 -11.40 29.14
CA ALA A 200 -22.14 -11.52 30.21
C ALA A 200 -22.43 -10.55 31.37
N GLU A 201 -23.02 -9.39 31.07
CA GLU A 201 -23.44 -8.38 32.04
C GLU A 201 -24.60 -8.89 32.93
N ASP A 202 -25.62 -9.50 32.32
CA ASP A 202 -26.78 -10.08 33.03
C ASP A 202 -26.38 -11.18 34.04
N ARG A 203 -25.23 -11.82 33.84
CA ARG A 203 -24.69 -12.84 34.78
C ARG A 203 -23.99 -12.22 35.99
N GLN A 204 -23.43 -11.02 35.85
CA GLN A 204 -22.74 -10.34 36.95
C GLN A 204 -23.72 -9.72 37.94
N GLU A 205 -24.89 -9.26 37.50
CA GLU A 205 -25.91 -8.68 38.40
C GLU A 205 -26.66 -9.72 39.25
N ARG A 206 -26.57 -11.00 38.88
CA ARG A 206 -27.25 -12.11 39.57
C ARG A 206 -26.33 -12.91 40.52
N SER A 207 -25.07 -12.50 40.66
CA SER A 207 -24.06 -13.16 41.51
C SER A 207 -23.70 -12.33 42.73
#